data_AF-A0A498PPR3-F1
#
_entry.id   AF-A0A498PPR3-F1
#
_cell.length_a   1.000
_cell.length_b   1.000
_cell.length_c   1.000
_cell.angle_alpha   90.00
_cell.angle_beta   90.00
_cell.angle_gamma   90.00
#
_symmetry.space_group_name_H-M   'P 1'
#
loop_
_entity.id
_entity.type
_entity.pdbx_description
1 polymer ?
#
loop_
_entity_poly.entity_id
_entity_poly.type
_entity_poly.pdbx_seq_one_letter_code
_entity_poly.pdbx_strand_id
1 'polypeptide(L)'
;MSLTEDVSTQTSETVAAAAVPPPPSVLAGGLSKGGLTGLAPTPGRVLLVWDAPNLDMGLGSILGRRPTALERPRFDALGRWLLARTAEIAARAPGGEALRAEPEATVFTNIAPGSAEVVRPWVDALRNVGFAVFAKPKIDEDSDVDRDMLEHIDKRYREGLAALMVASADGQAFRQPLEEIARGGIPVQVLGFREHASWALASDTLEFVDLEDIAGVFREPLPRIGLDSLPEQGAWLQPFRPLASLLTSRM
;
A
#
# COMPACT_ATOMS: atom_id res chain seq x y z
N MET A 1 -42.12 62.33 5.45
CA MET A 1 -43.13 62.58 4.40
C MET A 1 -42.54 62.04 3.11
N SER A 2 -43.02 60.88 2.68
CA SER A 2 -43.69 60.63 1.37
C SER A 2 -42.72 60.69 0.18
N LEU A 3 -42.41 59.56 -0.48
CA LEU A 3 -43.23 58.87 -1.51
C LEU A 3 -43.39 59.82 -2.72
N THR A 4 -42.95 59.54 -3.95
CA THR A 4 -42.94 58.31 -4.77
C THR A 4 -42.12 58.58 -6.05
N GLU A 5 -41.44 57.58 -6.62
CA GLU A 5 -41.17 57.54 -8.07
C GLU A 5 -41.55 56.17 -8.63
N ASP A 6 -42.43 56.21 -9.64
CA ASP A 6 -42.86 55.16 -10.55
C ASP A 6 -41.75 54.84 -11.55
N VAL A 7 -41.51 53.56 -11.84
CA VAL A 7 -41.19 53.09 -13.20
C VAL A 7 -41.69 51.65 -13.36
N SER A 8 -42.63 51.49 -14.30
CA SER A 8 -43.03 50.21 -14.90
C SER A 8 -42.00 49.74 -15.93
N THR A 9 -41.75 48.42 -16.04
CA THR A 9 -41.45 47.77 -17.34
C THR A 9 -41.61 46.24 -17.29
N GLN A 10 -42.66 45.80 -18.01
CA GLN A 10 -42.86 44.59 -18.84
C GLN A 10 -42.11 43.26 -18.58
N THR A 11 -42.92 42.25 -18.22
CA THR A 11 -43.21 40.96 -18.88
C THR A 11 -42.19 40.27 -19.83
N SER A 12 -41.88 39.00 -19.52
CA SER A 12 -42.01 37.81 -20.42
C SER A 12 -41.79 36.53 -19.58
N GLU A 13 -42.85 35.78 -19.32
CA GLU A 13 -43.19 34.46 -19.92
C GLU A 13 -42.48 33.25 -19.29
N THR A 14 -43.29 32.37 -18.68
CA THR A 14 -42.91 31.05 -18.18
C THR A 14 -44.05 30.07 -18.46
N VAL A 15 -43.73 28.98 -19.16
CA VAL A 15 -44.55 27.78 -19.42
C VAL A 15 -43.52 26.65 -19.59
N ALA A 16 -43.63 25.40 -19.13
CA ALA A 16 -44.37 24.66 -18.11
C ALA A 16 -43.75 23.23 -18.12
N ALA A 17 -43.80 22.49 -17.00
CA ALA A 17 -43.92 21.02 -16.92
C ALA A 17 -43.78 20.59 -15.43
N ALA A 18 -44.86 20.27 -14.72
CA ALA A 18 -45.61 19.00 -14.66
C ALA A 18 -45.21 18.17 -13.41
N ALA A 19 -46.16 18.05 -12.48
CA ALA A 19 -46.05 17.44 -11.16
C ALA A 19 -46.46 15.96 -11.15
N VAL A 20 -45.84 15.16 -10.27
CA VAL A 20 -46.16 13.74 -9.99
C VAL A 20 -46.73 13.62 -8.56
N PRO A 21 -47.80 12.82 -8.33
CA PRO A 21 -48.55 12.79 -7.06
C PRO A 21 -47.91 11.91 -5.95
N PRO A 22 -48.34 12.05 -4.67
CA PRO A 22 -47.77 11.37 -3.50
C PRO A 22 -48.25 9.90 -3.32
N PRO A 23 -47.58 9.11 -2.45
CA PRO A 23 -47.77 7.66 -2.37
C PRO A 23 -48.96 7.23 -1.49
N PRO A 24 -49.50 6.01 -1.67
CA PRO A 24 -50.49 5.44 -0.76
C PRO A 24 -49.82 4.81 0.47
N SER A 25 -50.38 5.11 1.64
CA SER A 25 -50.05 4.49 2.92
C SER A 25 -51.10 3.42 3.26
N VAL A 26 -50.67 2.20 3.61
CA VAL A 26 -51.50 1.22 4.30
C VAL A 26 -50.64 0.41 5.26
N LEU A 27 -51.01 0.50 6.54
CA LEU A 27 -50.40 -0.20 7.67
C LEU A 27 -51.01 -1.59 7.87
N ALA A 28 -50.17 -2.46 8.45
CA ALA A 28 -50.47 -3.54 9.38
C ALA A 28 -51.01 -4.89 8.84
N GLY A 29 -50.12 -5.88 8.88
CA GLY A 29 -50.44 -7.31 8.91
C GLY A 29 -49.16 -8.09 9.25
N GLY A 30 -48.94 -8.35 10.54
CA GLY A 30 -47.68 -8.89 11.04
C GLY A 30 -47.45 -10.37 10.70
N LEU A 31 -46.18 -10.75 10.51
CA LEU A 31 -45.68 -12.11 10.64
C LEU A 31 -44.18 -12.08 11.01
N SER A 32 -43.85 -12.80 12.08
CA SER A 32 -42.53 -13.33 12.48
C SER A 32 -41.37 -12.36 12.78
N LYS A 33 -41.19 -12.08 14.08
CA LYS A 33 -39.88 -11.95 14.72
C LYS A 33 -39.10 -13.26 14.51
N GLY A 34 -38.04 -13.23 13.72
CA GLY A 34 -37.07 -14.33 13.62
C GLY A 34 -36.61 -14.58 12.20
N GLY A 35 -35.42 -14.11 11.87
CA GLY A 35 -34.73 -14.54 10.64
C GLY A 35 -34.09 -13.42 9.84
N LEU A 36 -33.18 -12.64 10.43
CA LEU A 36 -32.04 -12.00 9.73
C LEU A 36 -30.89 -11.77 10.73
N THR A 37 -30.55 -12.77 11.53
CA THR A 37 -29.29 -12.80 12.28
C THR A 37 -28.32 -13.69 11.52
N GLY A 38 -27.28 -13.09 10.92
CA GLY A 38 -26.11 -13.82 10.46
C GLY A 38 -25.66 -13.57 9.02
N LEU A 39 -25.50 -12.33 8.57
CA LEU A 39 -24.35 -12.09 7.70
C LEU A 39 -23.14 -12.15 8.64
N ALA A 40 -22.36 -13.22 8.54
CA ALA A 40 -21.07 -13.26 9.21
C ALA A 40 -20.31 -11.98 8.86
N PRO A 41 -19.67 -11.30 9.83
CA PRO A 41 -18.93 -10.09 9.56
C PRO A 41 -17.92 -10.37 8.44
N THR A 42 -17.87 -9.49 7.43
CA THR A 42 -16.88 -9.60 6.36
C THR A 42 -15.50 -9.66 7.00
N PRO A 43 -14.67 -10.67 6.67
CA PRO A 43 -13.36 -10.78 7.28
C PRO A 43 -12.54 -9.52 6.94
N GLY A 44 -11.91 -8.94 7.96
CA GLY A 44 -11.06 -7.78 7.78
C GLY A 44 -9.74 -8.20 7.14
N ARG A 45 -9.34 -7.55 6.04
CA ARG A 45 -8.15 -7.99 5.29
C ARG A 45 -6.87 -7.37 5.82
N VAL A 46 -5.84 -8.19 6.01
CA VAL A 46 -4.50 -7.73 6.32
C VAL A 46 -3.68 -7.80 5.03
N LEU A 47 -3.51 -6.65 4.40
CA LEU A 47 -2.98 -6.54 3.04
C LEU A 47 -1.49 -6.19 3.06
N LEU A 48 -0.67 -6.97 2.35
CA LEU A 48 0.69 -6.63 1.97
C LEU A 48 0.76 -6.29 0.48
N VAL A 49 1.24 -5.09 0.18
CA VAL A 49 1.58 -4.64 -1.18
C VAL A 49 3.10 -4.52 -1.28
N TRP A 50 3.71 -5.27 -2.19
CA TRP A 50 5.16 -5.30 -2.37
C TRP A 50 5.54 -4.68 -3.72
N ASP A 51 6.25 -3.55 -3.65
CA ASP A 51 6.90 -2.89 -4.80
C ASP A 51 8.27 -3.53 -5.09
N ALA A 52 8.31 -4.53 -5.98
CA ALA A 52 9.54 -5.25 -6.25
C ALA A 52 10.65 -4.37 -6.86
N PRO A 53 10.37 -3.49 -7.84
CA PRO A 53 11.37 -2.57 -8.38
C PRO A 53 11.98 -1.66 -7.31
N ASN A 54 11.17 -1.05 -6.45
CA ASN A 54 11.68 -0.12 -5.44
C ASN A 54 12.55 -0.81 -4.39
N LEU A 55 12.15 -1.98 -3.90
CA LEU A 55 12.96 -2.74 -2.97
C LEU A 55 14.27 -3.26 -3.60
N ASP A 56 14.26 -3.70 -4.86
CA ASP A 56 15.49 -4.09 -5.57
C ASP A 56 16.45 -2.89 -5.75
N MET A 57 15.91 -1.69 -5.99
CA MET A 57 16.70 -0.45 -6.07
C MET A 57 17.29 -0.04 -4.73
N GLY A 58 16.49 -0.05 -3.65
CA GLY A 58 16.96 0.26 -2.30
C GLY A 58 18.05 -0.71 -1.83
N LEU A 59 17.83 -2.01 -2.03
CA LEU A 59 18.83 -3.03 -1.73
C LEU A 59 20.10 -2.82 -2.56
N GLY A 60 19.94 -2.49 -3.85
CA GLY A 60 21.07 -2.23 -4.72
C GLY A 60 21.92 -1.04 -4.30
N SER A 61 21.30 0.00 -3.72
CA SER A 61 22.00 1.15 -3.15
C SER A 61 22.82 0.75 -1.92
N ILE A 62 22.28 -0.10 -1.04
CA ILE A 62 23.00 -0.60 0.14
C ILE A 62 24.20 -1.47 -0.27
N LEU A 63 24.02 -2.31 -1.29
CA LEU A 63 25.09 -3.19 -1.79
C LEU A 63 26.10 -2.48 -2.71
N GLY A 64 25.78 -1.27 -3.19
CA GLY A 64 26.56 -0.57 -4.22
C GLY A 64 26.51 -1.24 -5.61
N ARG A 65 25.62 -2.23 -5.81
CA ARG A 65 25.44 -2.98 -7.06
C ARG A 65 24.08 -3.65 -7.11
N ARG A 66 23.69 -4.16 -8.29
CA ARG A 66 22.45 -4.94 -8.42
C ARG A 66 22.50 -6.19 -7.50
N PRO A 67 21.43 -6.47 -6.73
CA PRO A 67 21.38 -7.65 -5.88
C PRO A 67 21.29 -8.93 -6.70
N THR A 68 21.98 -9.96 -6.23
CA THR A 68 21.83 -11.34 -6.69
C THR A 68 20.56 -11.96 -6.12
N ALA A 69 20.13 -13.11 -6.65
CA ALA A 69 18.95 -13.81 -6.14
C ALA A 69 19.10 -14.26 -4.67
N LEU A 70 20.32 -14.47 -4.17
CA LEU A 70 20.55 -14.90 -2.79
C LEU A 70 20.47 -13.76 -1.77
N GLU A 71 20.75 -12.53 -2.21
CA GLU A 71 20.74 -11.31 -1.40
C GLU A 71 19.35 -10.67 -1.33
N ARG A 72 18.45 -11.02 -2.26
CA ARG A 72 17.08 -10.51 -2.27
C ARG A 72 16.29 -10.99 -1.03
N PRO A 73 15.30 -10.19 -0.58
CA PRO A 73 14.39 -10.58 0.49
C PRO A 73 13.70 -11.92 0.17
N ARG A 74 13.71 -12.82 1.15
CA ARG A 74 13.03 -14.10 1.05
C ARG A 74 11.52 -13.92 1.22
N PHE A 75 10.77 -14.07 0.14
CA PHE A 75 9.30 -13.97 0.15
C PHE A 75 8.63 -14.99 1.07
N ASP A 76 9.23 -16.17 1.27
CA ASP A 76 8.69 -17.17 2.19
C ASP A 76 8.76 -16.71 3.66
N ALA A 77 9.84 -16.01 4.04
CA ALA A 77 9.98 -15.42 5.37
C ALA A 77 9.02 -14.25 5.57
N LEU A 78 8.90 -13.38 4.55
CA LEU A 78 7.95 -12.28 4.60
C LEU A 78 6.50 -12.76 4.67
N GLY A 79 6.16 -13.84 3.95
CA GLY A 79 4.85 -14.48 4.04
C GLY A 79 4.55 -15.01 5.44
N ARG A 80 5.51 -15.69 6.09
CA ARG A 80 5.34 -16.12 7.50
C ARG A 80 5.19 -14.95 8.46
N TRP A 81 5.96 -13.88 8.26
CA TRP A 81 5.82 -12.66 9.05
C TRP A 81 4.42 -12.03 8.89
N LEU A 82 3.89 -11.96 7.66
CA LEU A 82 2.54 -11.47 7.41
C LEU A 82 1.49 -12.31 8.16
N LEU A 83 1.59 -13.64 8.10
CA LEU A 83 0.69 -14.54 8.83
C LEU A 83 0.71 -14.28 10.34
N ALA A 84 1.90 -14.10 10.93
CA ALA A 84 2.04 -13.77 12.34
C ALA A 84 1.39 -12.42 12.66
N ARG A 85 1.62 -11.41 11.82
CA ARG A 85 1.02 -10.09 12.01
C ARG A 85 -0.49 -10.10 11.85
N THR A 86 -1.04 -10.89 10.92
CA THR A 86 -2.48 -11.10 10.78
C THR A 86 -3.08 -11.70 12.05
N ALA A 87 -2.40 -12.67 12.68
CA ALA A 87 -2.86 -13.24 13.95
C ALA A 87 -2.86 -12.21 15.09
N GLU A 88 -1.84 -11.35 15.16
CA GLU A 88 -1.80 -10.26 16.14
C GLU A 88 -2.93 -9.25 15.96
N ILE A 89 -3.24 -8.89 14.70
CA ILE A 89 -4.35 -7.98 14.37
C ILE A 89 -5.69 -8.61 14.75
N ALA A 90 -5.89 -9.89 14.42
CA ALA A 90 -7.10 -10.63 14.78
C ALA A 90 -7.33 -10.67 16.30
N ALA A 91 -6.25 -10.80 17.08
CA ALA A 91 -6.29 -10.85 18.54
C ALA A 91 -6.59 -9.49 19.20
N ARG A 92 -6.36 -8.36 18.50
CA ARG A 92 -6.58 -6.99 19.00
C ARG A 92 -8.00 -6.46 18.69
N ALA A 93 -8.87 -7.30 18.13
CA ALA A 93 -10.21 -6.91 17.73
C ALA A 93 -11.04 -6.35 18.91
N PRO A 94 -11.65 -5.16 18.76
CA PRO A 94 -12.50 -4.58 19.79
C PRO A 94 -13.71 -5.49 20.08
N GLY A 95 -13.98 -5.77 21.36
CA GLY A 95 -15.19 -6.50 21.78
C GLY A 95 -15.01 -7.98 22.09
N GLY A 96 -13.79 -8.52 22.02
CA GLY A 96 -13.48 -9.88 22.50
C GLY A 96 -13.89 -11.02 21.57
N GLU A 97 -14.62 -10.72 20.48
CA GLU A 97 -14.72 -11.63 19.33
C GLU A 97 -13.48 -11.45 18.45
N ALA A 98 -12.75 -12.54 18.19
CA ALA A 98 -11.63 -12.51 17.28
C ALA A 98 -12.10 -12.04 15.90
N LEU A 99 -11.56 -10.92 15.42
CA LEU A 99 -11.79 -10.50 14.04
C LEU A 99 -11.34 -11.64 13.14
N ARG A 100 -12.20 -12.09 12.25
CA ARG A 100 -11.79 -12.99 11.18
C ARG A 100 -10.89 -12.19 10.24
N ALA A 101 -9.58 -12.20 10.50
CA ALA A 101 -8.62 -11.50 9.69
C ALA A 101 -8.05 -12.44 8.63
N GLU A 102 -8.04 -12.03 7.37
CA GLU A 102 -7.52 -12.83 6.26
C GLU A 102 -6.26 -12.17 5.68
N PRO A 103 -5.12 -12.88 5.62
CA PRO A 103 -3.90 -12.36 5.05
C PRO A 103 -4.03 -12.31 3.53
N GLU A 104 -3.56 -11.23 2.92
CA GLU A 104 -3.39 -11.17 1.49
C GLU A 104 -2.07 -10.46 1.13
N ALA A 105 -1.34 -10.99 0.15
CA ALA A 105 -0.11 -10.39 -0.32
C ALA A 105 -0.06 -10.33 -1.85
N THR A 106 0.32 -9.18 -2.38
CA THR A 106 0.48 -8.95 -3.82
C THR A 106 1.86 -8.36 -4.11
N VAL A 107 2.61 -8.98 -5.01
CA VAL A 107 3.87 -8.45 -5.54
C VAL A 107 3.62 -7.73 -6.86
N PHE A 108 4.04 -6.48 -6.94
CA PHE A 108 4.01 -5.64 -8.13
C PHE A 108 5.39 -5.61 -8.76
N THR A 109 5.46 -5.85 -10.07
CA THR A 109 6.73 -5.93 -10.78
C THR A 109 6.58 -5.47 -12.23
N ASN A 110 7.70 -5.01 -12.78
CA ASN A 110 7.82 -4.69 -14.19
C ASN A 110 8.54 -5.80 -14.95
N ILE A 111 8.03 -6.16 -16.14
CA ILE A 111 8.65 -7.14 -17.02
C ILE A 111 9.27 -6.40 -18.21
N ALA A 112 10.61 -6.37 -18.26
CA ALA A 112 11.33 -5.81 -19.39
C ALA A 112 11.15 -6.69 -20.65
N PRO A 113 11.11 -6.12 -21.86
CA PRO A 113 11.07 -6.88 -23.10
C PRO A 113 12.19 -7.94 -23.15
N GLY A 114 11.84 -9.18 -23.49
CA GLY A 114 12.79 -10.29 -23.56
C GLY A 114 13.18 -10.94 -22.22
N SER A 115 12.71 -10.43 -21.08
CA SER A 115 13.04 -10.99 -19.75
C SER A 115 12.06 -12.05 -19.23
N ALA A 116 10.95 -12.29 -19.93
CA ALA A 116 9.84 -13.12 -19.45
C ALA A 116 10.28 -14.53 -19.00
N GLU A 117 11.11 -15.22 -19.80
CA GLU A 117 11.59 -16.56 -19.46
C GLU A 117 12.52 -16.59 -18.24
N VAL A 118 13.25 -15.49 -17.99
CA VAL A 118 14.12 -15.37 -16.80
C VAL A 118 13.31 -15.13 -15.54
N VAL A 119 12.22 -14.36 -15.65
CA VAL A 119 11.39 -13.94 -14.50
C VAL A 119 10.32 -14.98 -14.15
N ARG A 120 9.90 -15.82 -15.12
CA ARG A 120 8.86 -16.85 -14.96
C ARG A 120 9.06 -17.75 -13.73
N PRO A 121 10.24 -18.36 -13.46
CA PRO A 121 10.42 -19.22 -12.29
C PRO A 121 10.20 -18.50 -10.96
N TRP A 122 10.57 -17.21 -10.88
CA TRP A 122 10.36 -16.41 -9.68
C TRP A 122 8.88 -16.07 -9.47
N VAL A 123 8.16 -15.72 -10.54
CA VAL A 123 6.70 -15.50 -10.50
C VAL A 123 5.97 -16.76 -10.07
N ASP A 124 6.33 -17.92 -10.63
CA ASP A 124 5.73 -19.20 -10.27
C ASP A 124 6.02 -19.56 -8.80
N ALA A 125 7.23 -19.28 -8.31
CA ALA A 125 7.59 -19.50 -6.92
C ALA A 125 6.78 -18.61 -5.94
N LEU A 126 6.58 -17.33 -6.26
CA LEU A 126 5.72 -16.42 -5.48
C LEU A 126 4.28 -16.95 -5.39
N ARG A 127 3.73 -17.35 -6.54
CA ARG A 127 2.36 -17.87 -6.62
C ARG A 127 2.20 -19.19 -5.86
N ASN A 128 3.21 -20.07 -5.90
CA ASN A 128 3.21 -21.31 -5.13
C ASN A 128 3.25 -21.08 -3.61
N VAL A 129 3.84 -19.97 -3.15
CA VAL A 129 3.78 -19.58 -1.72
C VAL A 129 2.45 -18.95 -1.34
N GLY A 130 1.70 -18.41 -2.30
CA GLY A 130 0.40 -17.79 -2.08
C GLY A 130 0.37 -16.28 -2.29
N PHE A 131 1.42 -15.69 -2.85
CA PHE A 131 1.39 -14.29 -3.29
C PHE A 131 0.64 -14.16 -4.61
N ALA A 132 -0.23 -13.17 -4.72
CA ALA A 132 -0.65 -12.65 -6.01
C ALA A 132 0.52 -11.91 -6.68
N VAL A 133 0.56 -11.91 -8.01
CA VAL A 133 1.59 -11.18 -8.76
C VAL A 133 0.91 -10.31 -9.81
N PHE A 134 1.16 -9.01 -9.74
CA PHE A 134 0.84 -8.05 -10.79
C PHE A 134 2.11 -7.76 -11.59
N ALA A 135 2.12 -8.19 -12.85
CA ALA A 135 3.27 -8.04 -13.73
C ALA A 135 2.92 -7.09 -14.89
N LYS A 136 3.52 -5.90 -14.89
CA LYS A 136 3.29 -4.85 -15.91
C LYS A 136 4.44 -4.81 -16.91
N PRO A 137 4.20 -4.93 -18.23
CA PRO A 137 5.25 -4.72 -19.22
C PRO A 137 5.91 -3.34 -19.06
N LYS A 138 7.24 -3.27 -19.07
CA LYS A 138 7.98 -2.00 -19.08
C LYS A 138 8.16 -1.55 -20.52
N ILE A 139 7.24 -0.70 -20.99
CA ILE A 139 7.22 -0.23 -22.39
C ILE A 139 8.04 1.05 -22.54
N ASP A 140 8.02 1.91 -21.53
CA ASP A 140 8.73 3.19 -21.45
C ASP A 140 9.15 3.52 -19.99
N GLU A 141 9.71 4.72 -19.78
CA GLU A 141 10.14 5.19 -18.46
C GLU A 141 8.97 5.48 -17.52
N ASP A 142 7.80 5.82 -18.07
CA ASP A 142 6.56 6.12 -17.32
C ASP A 142 5.74 4.86 -17.00
N SER A 143 6.25 3.67 -17.36
CA SER A 143 5.62 2.38 -17.10
C SER A 143 5.83 1.90 -15.65
N ASP A 144 5.78 2.79 -14.65
CA ASP A 144 5.82 2.43 -13.23
C ASP A 144 4.58 1.63 -12.79
N VAL A 145 4.59 1.09 -11.57
CA VAL A 145 3.48 0.29 -11.01
C VAL A 145 2.75 1.03 -9.89
N ASP A 146 3.10 2.29 -9.61
CA ASP A 146 2.67 3.00 -8.41
C ASP A 146 1.16 3.25 -8.43
N ARG A 147 0.64 3.66 -9.59
CA ARG A 147 -0.79 3.83 -9.79
C ARG A 147 -1.56 2.51 -9.63
N ASP A 148 -1.03 1.42 -10.18
CA ASP A 148 -1.67 0.10 -10.08
C ASP A 148 -1.70 -0.39 -8.62
N MET A 149 -0.65 -0.10 -7.85
CA MET A 149 -0.60 -0.36 -6.40
C MET A 149 -1.64 0.44 -5.64
N LEU A 150 -1.75 1.76 -5.89
CA LEU A 150 -2.74 2.61 -5.25
C LEU A 150 -4.17 2.20 -5.59
N GLU A 151 -4.46 1.87 -6.85
CA GLU A 151 -5.77 1.35 -7.27
C GLU A 151 -6.10 0.01 -6.56
N HIS A 152 -5.10 -0.86 -6.37
CA HIS A 152 -5.27 -2.09 -5.61
C HIS A 152 -5.55 -1.83 -4.12
N ILE A 153 -4.82 -0.90 -3.50
CA ILE A 153 -5.04 -0.51 -2.10
C ILE A 153 -6.44 0.08 -1.92
N ASP A 154 -6.86 1.03 -2.77
CA ASP A 154 -8.17 1.66 -2.70
C ASP A 154 -9.31 0.64 -2.85
N LYS A 155 -9.18 -0.29 -3.80
CA LYS A 155 -10.15 -1.37 -3.96
C LYS A 155 -10.32 -2.17 -2.67
N ARG A 156 -9.22 -2.49 -1.99
CA ARG A 156 -9.23 -3.29 -0.76
C ARG A 156 -9.69 -2.52 0.45
N TYR A 157 -9.35 -1.25 0.50
CA TYR A 157 -9.89 -0.32 1.49
C TYR A 157 -11.42 -0.31 1.44
N ARG A 158 -12.01 -0.23 0.24
CA ARG A 158 -13.48 -0.29 0.04
C ARG A 158 -14.09 -1.67 0.35
N GLU A 159 -13.33 -2.75 0.17
CA GLU A 159 -13.76 -4.12 0.51
C GLU A 159 -13.65 -4.43 2.02
N GLY A 160 -12.86 -3.66 2.77
CA GLY A 160 -12.65 -3.80 4.21
C GLY A 160 -11.23 -4.23 4.59
N LEU A 161 -10.37 -3.26 4.93
CA LEU A 161 -9.03 -3.51 5.48
C LEU A 161 -9.06 -3.56 7.02
N ALA A 162 -8.36 -4.55 7.58
CA ALA A 162 -8.00 -4.63 8.98
C ALA A 162 -6.61 -4.02 9.25
N ALA A 163 -5.70 -4.11 8.29
CA ALA A 163 -4.40 -3.44 8.30
C ALA A 163 -3.80 -3.40 6.90
N LEU A 164 -2.84 -2.50 6.71
CA LEU A 164 -2.10 -2.33 5.47
C LEU A 164 -0.60 -2.34 5.73
N MET A 165 0.12 -3.10 4.92
CA MET A 165 1.57 -3.14 4.85
C MET A 165 1.99 -2.78 3.44
N VAL A 166 2.84 -1.77 3.27
CA VAL A 166 3.38 -1.40 1.96
C VAL A 166 4.90 -1.52 2.01
N ALA A 167 5.44 -2.45 1.22
CA ALA A 167 6.88 -2.60 1.06
C ALA A 167 7.35 -1.75 -0.12
N SER A 168 7.58 -0.46 0.13
CA SER A 168 8.12 0.52 -0.82
C SER A 168 8.80 1.67 -0.07
N ALA A 169 9.86 2.21 -0.65
CA ALA A 169 10.54 3.41 -0.18
C ALA A 169 10.04 4.69 -0.87
N ASP A 170 9.08 4.61 -1.80
CA ASP A 170 8.57 5.79 -2.50
C ASP A 170 7.59 6.63 -1.67
N GLY A 171 8.11 7.66 -1.02
CA GLY A 171 7.30 8.60 -0.24
C GLY A 171 6.50 9.60 -1.10
N GLN A 172 6.86 9.82 -2.37
CA GLN A 172 6.12 10.74 -3.24
C GLN A 172 4.77 10.12 -3.64
N ALA A 173 4.78 8.84 -4.02
CA ALA A 173 3.57 8.13 -4.39
C ALA A 173 2.71 7.76 -3.17
N PHE A 174 3.33 7.25 -2.10
CA PHE A 174 2.58 6.53 -1.06
C PHE A 174 2.32 7.34 0.22
N ARG A 175 3.13 8.34 0.59
CA ARG A 175 3.03 8.96 1.93
C ARG A 175 1.62 9.46 2.24
N GLN A 176 1.11 10.39 1.44
CA GLN A 176 -0.19 11.00 1.72
C GLN A 176 -1.34 9.97 1.71
N PRO A 177 -1.47 9.10 0.68
CA PRO A 177 -2.50 8.05 0.68
C PRO A 177 -2.45 7.13 1.90
N LEU A 178 -1.26 6.73 2.34
CA LEU A 178 -1.09 5.85 3.49
C LEU A 178 -1.45 6.55 4.81
N GLU A 179 -1.06 7.81 4.99
CA GLU A 179 -1.43 8.59 6.16
C GLU A 179 -2.95 8.85 6.24
N GLU A 180 -3.61 8.98 5.09
CA GLU A 180 -5.08 9.12 5.02
C GLU A 180 -5.78 7.85 5.52
N ILE A 181 -5.32 6.67 5.09
CA ILE A 181 -5.82 5.37 5.57
C ILE A 181 -5.55 5.21 7.07
N ALA A 182 -4.34 5.58 7.53
CA ALA A 182 -3.96 5.50 8.94
C ALA A 182 -4.84 6.39 9.83
N ARG A 183 -5.11 7.63 9.40
CA ARG A 183 -6.05 8.55 10.08
C ARG A 183 -7.48 8.01 10.12
N GLY A 184 -7.86 7.16 9.18
CA GLY A 184 -9.11 6.41 9.19
C GLY A 184 -9.19 5.32 10.27
N GLY A 185 -8.14 5.09 11.04
CA GLY A 185 -8.08 4.11 12.13
C GLY A 185 -7.59 2.72 11.72
N ILE A 186 -7.16 2.54 10.48
CA ILE A 186 -6.56 1.30 9.99
C ILE A 186 -5.06 1.35 10.25
N PRO A 187 -4.46 0.38 10.98
CA PRO A 187 -3.01 0.33 11.15
C PRO A 187 -2.29 0.22 9.80
N VAL A 188 -1.33 1.11 9.54
CA VAL A 188 -0.52 1.11 8.34
C VAL A 188 0.97 0.97 8.69
N GLN A 189 1.64 0.00 8.07
CA GLN A 189 3.07 -0.23 8.19
C GLN A 189 3.77 -0.05 6.85
N VAL A 190 4.92 0.63 6.86
CA VAL A 190 5.82 0.74 5.71
C VAL A 190 7.00 -0.19 5.95
N LEU A 191 7.24 -1.10 5.01
CA LEU A 191 8.37 -2.02 5.04
C LEU A 191 9.42 -1.52 4.07
N GLY A 192 10.67 -1.47 4.50
CA GLY A 192 11.75 -1.07 3.61
C GLY A 192 13.10 -1.08 4.29
N PHE A 193 14.02 -0.34 3.71
CA PHE A 193 15.31 -0.09 4.32
C PHE A 193 15.28 1.30 4.96
N ARG A 194 15.71 1.41 6.22
CA ARG A 194 15.68 2.69 6.97
C ARG A 194 16.38 3.83 6.23
N GLU A 195 17.40 3.51 5.44
CA GLU A 195 18.20 4.42 4.62
C GLU A 195 17.39 5.10 3.50
N HIS A 196 16.27 4.50 3.11
CA HIS A 196 15.44 4.94 1.99
C HIS A 196 14.02 5.35 2.39
N ALA A 197 13.63 5.14 3.65
CA ALA A 197 12.28 5.38 4.14
C ALA A 197 12.19 6.49 5.20
N SER A 198 13.01 7.55 5.06
CA SER A 198 13.02 8.68 6.01
C SER A 198 11.66 9.34 6.18
N TRP A 199 10.84 9.35 5.13
CA TRP A 199 9.47 9.87 5.16
C TRP A 199 8.53 9.06 6.05
N ALA A 200 8.70 7.74 6.09
CA ALA A 200 7.89 6.86 6.92
C ALA A 200 8.36 6.94 8.39
N LEU A 201 9.67 6.97 8.60
CA LEU A 201 10.28 7.17 9.93
C LEU A 201 9.91 8.52 10.57
N ALA A 202 9.67 9.55 9.74
CA ALA A 202 9.28 10.88 10.20
C ALA A 202 7.75 11.06 10.34
N SER A 203 6.94 10.04 9.99
CA SER A 203 5.48 10.15 10.10
C SER A 203 5.01 9.73 11.48
N ASP A 204 4.18 10.57 12.11
CA ASP A 204 3.56 10.26 13.40
C ASP A 204 2.41 9.22 13.29
N THR A 205 1.99 8.89 12.08
CA THR A 205 0.82 8.03 11.82
C THR A 205 1.17 6.67 11.21
N LEU A 206 2.38 6.52 10.65
CA LEU A 206 2.82 5.30 10.00
C LEU A 206 3.81 4.56 10.90
N GLU A 207 3.68 3.23 10.98
CA GLU A 207 4.69 2.39 11.62
C GLU A 207 5.73 1.98 10.56
N PHE A 208 7.02 2.11 10.87
CA PHE A 208 8.08 1.65 9.98
C PHE A 208 8.66 0.32 10.46
N VAL A 209 8.85 -0.63 9.55
CA VAL A 209 9.51 -1.91 9.81
C VAL A 209 10.68 -2.06 8.85
N ASP A 210 11.88 -2.19 9.39
CA ASP A 210 13.05 -2.51 8.59
C ASP A 210 12.96 -3.96 8.09
N LEU A 211 13.13 -4.19 6.80
CA LEU A 211 13.10 -5.53 6.22
C LEU A 211 14.19 -6.43 6.82
N GLU A 212 15.31 -5.86 7.26
CA GLU A 212 16.38 -6.62 7.92
C GLU A 212 15.96 -7.14 9.30
N ASP A 213 15.07 -6.44 10.00
CA ASP A 213 14.59 -6.83 11.33
C ASP A 213 13.57 -7.99 11.26
N ILE A 214 13.05 -8.31 10.07
CA ILE A 214 12.14 -9.44 9.87
C ILE A 214 12.94 -10.75 9.79
N ALA A 215 12.75 -11.60 10.80
CA ALA A 215 13.49 -12.86 10.95
C ALA A 215 13.48 -13.73 9.68
N GLY A 216 14.67 -13.99 9.16
CA GLY A 216 14.91 -14.88 8.02
C GLY A 216 14.60 -14.27 6.65
N VAL A 217 14.26 -12.98 6.55
CA VAL A 217 14.10 -12.29 5.26
C VAL A 217 15.44 -12.20 4.52
N PHE A 218 16.52 -11.89 5.22
CA PHE A 218 17.88 -12.00 4.66
C PHE A 218 18.61 -13.20 5.24
N ARG A 219 19.47 -13.83 4.42
CA ARG A 219 20.31 -14.97 4.85
C ARG A 219 21.50 -14.51 5.67
N GLU A 220 22.05 -13.37 5.30
CA GLU A 220 23.18 -12.72 5.94
C GLU A 220 22.77 -11.28 6.24
N PRO A 221 23.29 -10.66 7.31
CA PRO A 221 23.12 -9.24 7.54
C PRO A 221 23.59 -8.44 6.32
N LEU A 222 22.85 -7.38 6.00
CA LEU A 222 23.23 -6.40 5.01
C LEU A 222 24.55 -5.74 5.47
N PRO A 223 25.43 -5.37 4.52
CA PRO A 223 26.70 -4.72 4.83
C PRO A 223 26.49 -3.25 5.23
N ARG A 224 25.71 -3.01 6.30
CA ARG A 224 25.45 -1.70 6.87
C ARG A 224 26.72 -1.22 7.56
N ILE A 225 27.25 -0.10 7.10
CA ILE A 225 28.25 0.65 7.85
C ILE A 225 27.60 1.96 8.28
N GLY A 226 26.89 1.92 9.40
CA GLY A 226 26.31 3.10 10.02
C GLY A 226 27.35 3.84 10.87
N LEU A 227 27.29 5.17 10.89
CA LEU A 227 28.15 6.00 11.75
C LEU A 227 27.92 5.72 13.24
N ASP A 228 26.73 5.25 13.58
CA ASP A 228 26.26 4.84 14.90
C ASP A 228 26.75 3.45 15.32
N SER A 229 27.30 2.66 14.40
CA SER A 229 27.79 1.29 14.64
C SER A 229 29.21 1.06 14.09
N LEU A 230 30.07 2.09 14.18
CA LEU A 230 31.46 1.97 13.75
C LEU A 230 32.27 1.10 14.74
N PRO A 231 33.16 0.21 14.25
CA PRO A 231 34.08 -0.50 15.12
C PRO A 231 35.12 0.46 15.73
N GLU A 232 35.74 0.10 16.86
CA GLU A 232 36.70 0.95 17.58
C GLU A 232 37.87 1.40 16.69
N GLN A 233 38.32 0.55 15.78
CA GLN A 233 39.38 0.84 14.80
C GLN A 233 38.92 1.71 13.61
N GLY A 234 37.64 2.08 13.55
CA GLY A 234 37.02 2.76 12.41
C GLY A 234 36.69 1.81 11.25
N ALA A 235 35.83 2.26 10.33
CA ALA A 235 35.47 1.53 9.12
C ALA A 235 35.61 2.39 7.87
N TRP A 236 36.01 1.77 6.77
CA TRP A 236 36.00 2.41 5.46
C TRP A 236 34.57 2.43 4.90
N LEU A 237 33.98 3.62 4.83
CA LEU A 237 32.69 3.83 4.16
C LEU A 237 32.93 3.88 2.65
N GLN A 238 32.52 2.84 1.94
CA GLN A 238 32.61 2.82 0.48
C GLN A 238 31.61 3.80 -0.13
N PRO A 239 31.97 4.50 -1.21
CA PRO A 239 31.04 5.39 -1.89
C PRO A 239 29.90 4.57 -2.51
N PHE A 240 28.65 4.96 -2.26
CA PHE A 240 27.46 4.30 -2.83
C PHE A 240 27.41 4.35 -4.37
N ARG A 241 28.10 5.32 -4.99
CA ARG A 241 28.20 5.49 -6.43
C ARG A 241 29.63 5.87 -6.83
N PRO A 242 30.13 5.41 -8.00
CA PRO A 242 31.43 5.85 -8.50
C PRO A 242 31.39 7.35 -8.84
N LEU A 243 32.51 8.07 -8.66
CA LEU A 243 32.61 9.50 -8.97
C LEU A 243 32.20 9.85 -10.42
N ALA A 244 32.37 8.91 -11.34
CA ALA A 244 31.97 9.04 -12.74
C ALA A 244 30.46 9.30 -12.94
N SER A 245 29.60 8.91 -11.97
CA SER A 245 28.15 9.17 -12.02
C SER A 245 27.79 10.66 -11.98
N LEU A 246 28.70 11.54 -11.54
CA LEU A 246 28.48 13.00 -11.58
C LEU A 246 28.47 13.56 -13.01
N LEU A 247 29.08 12.85 -13.96
CA LEU A 247 29.19 13.29 -15.35
C LEU A 247 27.91 13.03 -16.16
N THR A 248 26.99 12.22 -15.64
CA THR A 248 25.72 11.86 -16.29
C THR A 248 24.54 12.68 -15.80
N SER A 249 24.70 13.51 -14.76
CA SER A 249 23.69 14.47 -14.29
C SER A 249 23.88 15.83 -14.96
N ARG A 250 23.73 15.87 -16.28
CA ARG A 250 23.44 17.07 -17.08
C ARG A 250 23.24 16.63 -18.53
N MET A 251 21.98 16.47 -18.93
CA MET A 251 21.34 17.07 -20.10
C MET A 251 19.84 16.86 -19.97
#